data_AF-A0A0A1WZN9-F1
#
_entry.id   AF-A0A0A1WZN9-F1
#
_cell.length_a   1.000
_cell.length_b   1.000
_cell.length_c   1.000
_cell.angle_alpha   90.00
_cell.angle_beta   90.00
_cell.angle_gamma   90.00
#
_symmetry.space_group_name_H-M   'P 1'
#
loop_
_entity.id
_entity.type
_entity.pdbx_description
1 polymer ?
#
loop_
_entity_poly.entity_id
_entity_poly.type
_entity_poly.pdbx_seq_one_letter_code
_entity_poly.pdbx_strand_id
1 'polypeptide(L)'
;MLCVRFGCRQRIPIVYCSLSTNTNRAENVINKNDNRSRLLPQHRNILLDIVPYNEPCSWVHLTEKYKRKTFGRYGLSSGVNPCVCFEMEGTSKGLQKRNEKHLLDEMLLKLQNNMYKENEAIKKREMDIAVKLDKLEQWKQEMKNKIAKKEADALAAKKQKQRLIEEVRRHFGFNVDPRDDRFKEMLEQKEREEKKKQKEAKRKAKEDKMMARIVGISST
;
A
#
# COMPACT_ATOMS: atom_id res chain seq x y z
N MET A 1 -71.52 59.33 3.60
CA MET A 1 -72.01 58.05 4.14
C MET A 1 -71.06 56.97 3.65
N LEU A 2 -70.32 56.18 4.42
CA LEU A 2 -70.22 55.96 5.86
C LEU A 2 -68.73 55.71 6.16
N CYS A 3 -68.16 56.53 7.03
CA CYS A 3 -66.92 56.24 7.75
C CYS A 3 -67.19 55.08 8.72
N VAL A 4 -66.41 54.00 8.65
CA VAL A 4 -66.36 53.00 9.73
C VAL A 4 -64.93 52.96 10.27
N ARG A 5 -64.78 53.58 11.44
CA ARG A 5 -63.57 53.61 12.28
C ARG A 5 -63.16 52.18 12.66
N PHE A 6 -62.00 51.73 12.20
CA PHE A 6 -61.25 50.66 12.88
C PHE A 6 -60.21 51.29 13.80
N GLY A 7 -60.64 51.56 15.03
CA GLY A 7 -59.75 51.78 16.15
C GLY A 7 -59.57 50.47 16.91
N CYS A 8 -58.35 49.94 16.97
CA CYS A 8 -57.84 49.28 18.18
C CYS A 8 -56.33 49.07 18.06
N ARG A 9 -55.62 50.11 18.45
CA ARG A 9 -54.20 50.12 18.78
C ARG A 9 -53.99 49.30 20.06
N GLN A 10 -53.94 47.99 19.96
CA GLN A 10 -53.57 47.16 21.11
C GLN A 10 -52.04 47.17 21.24
N ARG A 11 -51.59 48.07 22.12
CA ARG A 11 -50.28 48.03 22.77
C ARG A 11 -50.00 46.60 23.25
N ILE A 12 -48.99 45.98 22.67
CA ILE A 12 -48.33 44.84 23.31
C ILE A 12 -47.75 45.38 24.62
N PRO A 13 -48.10 44.80 25.79
CA PRO A 13 -47.46 45.21 27.02
C PRO A 13 -45.98 44.84 26.92
N ILE A 14 -45.13 45.88 26.89
CA ILE A 14 -43.74 45.75 27.32
C ILE A 14 -43.84 45.36 28.79
N VAL A 15 -43.83 44.05 29.05
CA VAL A 15 -43.60 43.54 30.40
C VAL A 15 -42.14 43.87 30.67
N TYR A 16 -41.93 45.04 31.28
CA TYR A 16 -40.78 45.23 32.13
C TYR A 16 -40.84 44.09 33.13
N CYS A 17 -40.07 43.04 32.88
CA CYS A 17 -39.68 42.10 33.91
C CYS A 17 -38.85 42.95 34.87
N SER A 18 -39.54 43.54 35.85
CA SER A 18 -38.92 44.18 36.99
C SER A 18 -37.95 43.17 37.53
N LEU A 19 -36.65 43.42 37.29
CA LEU A 19 -35.57 42.76 37.99
C LEU A 19 -35.93 42.89 39.47
N SER A 20 -36.45 41.81 40.04
CA SER A 20 -36.44 41.64 41.47
C SER A 20 -34.95 41.65 41.83
N THR A 21 -34.46 42.80 42.25
CA THR A 21 -33.25 42.88 43.05
C THR A 21 -33.58 42.19 44.36
N ASN A 22 -33.61 40.86 44.34
CA ASN A 22 -33.55 40.04 45.53
C ASN A 22 -32.15 40.29 46.11
N THR A 23 -32.09 41.33 46.94
CA THR A 23 -31.57 41.25 48.30
C THR A 23 -30.86 39.93 48.58
N ASN A 24 -29.57 39.91 48.28
CA ASN A 24 -28.51 39.22 49.01
C ASN A 24 -27.19 39.49 48.29
N ARG A 25 -26.85 40.78 48.13
CA ARG A 25 -25.43 41.16 48.21
C ARG A 25 -25.08 41.10 49.70
N ALA A 26 -25.14 39.88 50.24
CA ALA A 26 -24.72 39.60 51.58
C ALA A 26 -23.25 40.01 51.62
N GLU A 27 -22.99 41.08 52.33
CA GLU A 27 -21.68 41.45 52.82
C GLU A 27 -21.17 40.25 53.61
N ASN A 28 -20.51 39.31 52.92
CA ASN A 28 -19.76 38.24 53.54
C ASN A 28 -18.48 38.84 54.12
N VAL A 29 -18.63 39.81 55.02
CA VAL A 29 -17.64 40.07 56.06
C VAL A 29 -17.84 38.95 57.07
N ILE A 30 -17.43 37.74 56.68
CA ILE A 30 -17.34 36.63 57.60
C ILE A 30 -16.33 37.09 58.66
N ASN A 31 -16.79 37.26 59.90
CA ASN A 31 -15.90 37.52 61.02
C ASN A 31 -14.79 36.46 60.96
N LYS A 32 -13.52 36.88 60.95
CA LYS A 32 -12.37 35.96 60.83
C LYS A 32 -12.45 34.78 61.82
N ASN A 33 -13.19 34.98 62.91
CA ASN A 33 -13.43 34.02 63.99
C ASN A 33 -14.37 32.86 63.62
N ASP A 34 -15.26 32.99 62.62
CA ASP A 34 -16.22 31.93 62.24
C ASP A 34 -15.64 30.91 61.24
N ASN A 35 -14.44 31.15 60.72
CA ASN A 35 -13.78 30.27 59.76
C ASN A 35 -12.99 29.14 60.44
N ARG A 36 -13.68 28.05 60.81
CA ARG A 36 -13.06 26.87 61.46
C ARG A 36 -11.95 26.20 60.63
N SER A 37 -12.06 26.21 59.30
CA SER A 37 -11.08 25.56 58.43
C SER A 37 -9.77 26.34 58.30
N ARG A 38 -9.74 27.61 58.76
CA ARG A 38 -8.60 28.54 58.66
C ARG A 38 -8.05 28.69 57.24
N LEU A 39 -8.81 28.25 56.23
CA LEU A 39 -8.47 28.37 54.82
C LEU A 39 -8.51 29.85 54.41
N LEU A 40 -7.63 30.19 53.48
CA LEU A 40 -7.69 31.49 52.81
C LEU A 40 -9.05 31.66 52.11
N PRO A 41 -9.60 32.90 52.06
CA PRO A 41 -10.90 33.15 51.45
C PRO A 41 -11.00 32.62 50.02
N GLN A 42 -9.93 32.70 49.23
CA GLN A 42 -9.90 32.26 47.84
C GLN A 42 -10.03 30.74 47.72
N HIS A 43 -9.34 29.98 48.57
CA HIS A 43 -9.45 28.52 48.59
C HIS A 43 -10.82 28.06 49.07
N ARG A 44 -11.41 28.78 50.04
CA ARG A 44 -12.78 28.55 50.49
C ARG A 44 -13.80 28.81 49.38
N ASN A 45 -13.65 29.90 48.63
CA ASN A 45 -14.53 30.22 47.50
C ASN A 45 -14.52 29.12 46.44
N ILE A 46 -13.35 28.53 46.13
CA ILE A 46 -13.24 27.39 45.20
C ILE A 46 -14.07 26.19 45.68
N LEU A 47 -14.11 25.91 46.98
CA LEU A 47 -14.90 24.81 47.54
C LEU A 47 -16.41 25.08 47.52
N LEU A 48 -16.80 26.36 47.53
CA LEU A 48 -18.20 26.80 47.49
C LEU A 48 -18.68 27.11 46.07
N ASP A 49 -17.86 26.82 45.06
CA ASP A 49 -18.07 27.20 43.66
C ASP A 49 -18.39 28.69 43.46
N ILE A 50 -17.74 29.54 44.27
CA ILE A 50 -17.75 30.99 44.15
C ILE A 50 -16.42 31.44 43.51
N VAL A 51 -16.48 32.56 42.79
CA VAL A 51 -15.31 33.15 42.14
C VAL A 51 -14.20 33.44 43.19
N PRO A 52 -12.99 32.89 43.03
CA PRO A 52 -11.97 32.96 44.06
C PRO A 52 -11.27 34.30 44.17
N TYR A 53 -11.10 35.01 43.06
CA TYR A 53 -10.39 36.28 43.00
C TYR A 53 -11.27 37.34 42.34
N ASN A 54 -11.50 38.44 43.04
CA ASN A 54 -12.20 39.61 42.46
C ASN A 54 -11.25 40.44 41.58
N GLU A 55 -9.96 40.48 41.95
CA GLU A 55 -8.90 41.19 41.24
C GLU A 55 -7.79 40.22 40.81
N PRO A 56 -7.12 40.47 39.67
CA PRO A 56 -6.06 39.61 39.18
C PRO A 56 -4.80 39.73 40.05
N CYS A 57 -4.57 38.77 40.95
CA CYS A 57 -3.38 38.73 41.80
C CYS A 57 -2.11 38.23 41.07
N SER A 58 -2.24 37.54 39.93
CA SER A 58 -1.12 37.00 39.17
C SER A 58 -1.28 37.30 37.68
N TRP A 59 -0.16 37.36 36.96
CA TRP A 59 -0.16 37.56 35.51
C TRP A 59 -0.95 36.46 34.77
N VAL A 60 -1.02 35.25 35.33
CA VAL A 60 -1.81 34.13 34.79
C VAL A 60 -3.30 34.48 34.75
N HIS A 61 -3.81 35.25 35.72
CA HIS A 61 -5.22 35.65 35.74
C HIS A 61 -5.59 36.63 34.61
N LEU A 62 -4.58 37.33 34.07
CA LEU A 62 -4.76 38.24 32.93
C LEU A 62 -4.87 37.48 31.60
N THR A 63 -4.34 36.25 31.52
CA THR A 63 -4.36 35.44 30.29
C THR A 63 -5.79 35.08 29.87
N GLU A 64 -6.03 35.04 28.55
CA GLU A 64 -7.32 34.61 27.99
C GLU A 64 -7.70 33.20 28.43
N LYS A 65 -6.72 32.28 28.49
CA LYS A 65 -6.92 30.89 28.91
C LYS A 65 -7.52 30.81 30.32
N TYR A 66 -7.01 31.59 31.26
CA TYR A 66 -7.55 31.62 32.62
C TYR A 66 -8.95 32.22 32.63
N LYS A 67 -9.16 33.35 31.94
CA LYS A 67 -10.48 34.01 31.82
C LYS A 67 -11.55 33.06 31.24
N ARG A 68 -11.21 32.30 30.17
CA ARG A 68 -12.08 31.26 29.59
C ARG A 68 -12.41 30.16 30.59
N LYS A 69 -11.41 29.68 31.34
CA LYS A 69 -11.60 28.64 32.36
C LYS A 69 -12.50 29.12 33.50
N THR A 70 -12.28 30.33 33.98
CA THR A 70 -13.09 30.94 35.04
C THR A 70 -14.52 31.18 34.59
N PHE A 71 -14.72 31.69 33.37
CA PHE A 71 -16.05 31.84 32.77
C PHE A 71 -16.74 30.48 32.57
N GLY A 72 -16.02 29.45 32.12
CA GLY A 72 -16.58 28.11 31.95
C GLY A 72 -17.04 27.46 33.26
N ARG A 73 -16.39 27.78 34.39
CA ARG A 73 -16.75 27.22 35.71
C ARG A 73 -17.85 28.00 36.43
N TYR A 74 -17.79 29.34 36.40
CA TYR A 74 -18.67 30.20 37.20
C TYR A 74 -19.68 31.00 36.36
N GLY A 75 -19.59 30.96 35.03
CA GLY A 75 -20.49 31.66 34.12
C GLY A 75 -20.42 33.18 34.28
N LEU A 76 -21.58 33.84 34.18
CA LEU A 76 -21.70 35.30 34.21
C LEU A 76 -21.34 35.90 35.57
N SER A 77 -21.40 35.11 36.65
CA SER A 77 -20.98 35.55 38.00
C SER A 77 -19.49 35.92 38.07
N SER A 78 -18.66 35.40 37.14
CA SER A 78 -17.24 35.72 37.03
C SER A 78 -16.94 37.15 36.59
N GLY A 79 -17.92 37.86 36.01
CA GLY A 79 -17.69 39.20 35.44
C GLY A 79 -16.76 39.22 34.22
N VAL A 80 -16.38 38.05 33.68
CA VAL A 80 -15.58 37.93 32.46
C VAL A 80 -16.47 38.11 31.24
N ASN A 81 -16.03 38.93 30.28
CA ASN A 81 -16.74 39.11 29.02
C ASN A 81 -16.81 37.78 28.24
N PRO A 82 -18.00 37.30 27.85
CA PRO A 82 -18.17 36.00 27.18
C PRO A 82 -17.46 35.95 25.82
N CYS A 83 -17.27 37.10 25.17
CA CYS A 83 -16.59 37.21 23.88
C CYS A 83 -15.15 36.66 23.92
N VAL A 84 -14.52 36.63 25.09
CA VAL A 84 -13.17 36.06 25.28
C VAL A 84 -13.15 34.57 24.93
N CYS A 85 -14.27 33.85 25.05
CA CYS A 85 -14.36 32.42 24.71
C CYS A 85 -14.29 32.15 23.21
N PHE A 86 -14.60 33.16 22.39
CA PHE A 86 -14.48 33.06 20.95
C PHE A 86 -13.14 33.64 20.51
N GLU A 87 -12.51 33.01 19.53
CA GLU A 87 -11.32 33.56 18.90
C GLU A 87 -11.76 34.77 18.08
N MET A 88 -11.39 35.97 18.53
CA MET A 88 -11.63 37.20 17.77
C MET A 88 -10.85 37.18 16.45
N GLU A 89 -11.35 37.95 15.47
CA GLU A 89 -10.81 38.04 14.10
C GLU A 89 -9.33 38.48 14.09
N GLY A 90 -8.41 37.52 14.19
CA GLY A 90 -6.96 37.80 14.22
C GLY A 90 -6.12 36.61 14.68
N THR A 91 -6.55 35.90 15.72
CA THR A 91 -5.78 34.80 16.34
C THR A 91 -6.05 33.43 15.68
N SER A 92 -7.23 33.26 15.08
CA SER A 92 -7.71 31.99 14.49
C SER A 92 -7.13 31.66 13.11
N LYS A 93 -6.51 32.63 12.42
CA LYS A 93 -5.96 32.48 11.07
C LYS A 93 -4.92 31.36 10.96
N GLY A 94 -4.24 31.04 12.07
CA GLY A 94 -3.28 29.93 12.15
C GLY A 94 -3.92 28.55 12.32
N LEU A 95 -5.18 28.45 12.75
CA LEU A 95 -5.86 27.17 12.96
C LEU A 95 -6.47 26.63 11.66
N GLN A 96 -7.17 27.49 10.90
CA GLN A 96 -7.78 27.11 9.62
C GLN A 96 -6.74 26.67 8.56
N LYS A 97 -5.60 27.37 8.47
CA LYS A 97 -4.56 27.05 7.48
C LYS A 97 -3.83 25.71 7.71
N ARG A 98 -3.88 25.13 8.91
CA ARG A 98 -3.08 23.93 9.24
C ARG A 98 -3.76 22.61 8.87
N ASN A 99 -5.09 22.59 8.83
CA ASN A 99 -5.84 21.32 8.86
C ASN A 99 -6.41 20.91 7.50
N GLU A 100 -6.60 21.83 6.57
CA GLU A 100 -7.25 21.55 5.28
C GLU A 100 -6.24 21.61 4.14
N LYS A 101 -5.60 20.46 3.85
CA LYS A 101 -4.59 20.37 2.79
C LYS A 101 -5.18 20.20 1.39
N HIS A 102 -6.38 19.61 1.28
CA HIS A 102 -7.02 19.30 0.00
C HIS A 102 -8.52 19.50 0.09
N LEU A 103 -9.10 20.05 -0.98
CA LEU A 103 -10.54 20.10 -1.20
C LEU A 103 -11.05 18.69 -1.54
N LEU A 104 -12.32 18.42 -1.23
CA LEU A 104 -12.95 17.13 -1.51
C LEU A 104 -12.86 16.75 -2.99
N ASP A 105 -13.04 17.72 -3.90
CA ASP A 105 -12.98 17.50 -5.34
C ASP A 105 -11.61 17.00 -5.80
N GLU A 106 -10.52 17.54 -5.25
CA GLU A 106 -9.17 17.07 -5.56
C GLU A 106 -8.95 15.62 -5.11
N MET A 107 -9.53 15.24 -3.97
CA MET A 107 -9.45 13.86 -3.48
C MET A 107 -10.21 12.90 -4.38
N LEU A 108 -11.41 13.27 -4.82
CA LEU A 108 -12.21 12.47 -5.75
C LEU A 108 -11.50 12.28 -7.09
N LEU A 109 -10.91 13.34 -7.65
CA LEU A 109 -10.12 13.27 -8.89
C LEU A 109 -8.91 12.35 -8.73
N LYS A 110 -8.20 12.42 -7.59
CA LYS A 110 -7.07 11.52 -7.32
C LYS A 110 -7.52 10.06 -7.26
N LEU A 111 -8.63 9.77 -6.59
CA LEU A 111 -9.20 8.42 -6.51
C LEU A 111 -9.57 7.88 -7.89
N GLN A 112 -10.27 8.67 -8.70
CA GLN A 112 -10.64 8.27 -10.06
C GLN A 112 -9.41 7.98 -10.93
N ASN A 113 -8.39 8.83 -10.86
CA ASN A 113 -7.14 8.63 -11.60
C ASN A 113 -6.38 7.38 -11.15
N ASN A 114 -6.38 7.07 -9.85
CA ASN A 114 -5.74 5.87 -9.32
C ASN A 114 -6.47 4.60 -9.79
N MET A 115 -7.80 4.60 -9.72
CA MET A 115 -8.63 3.50 -10.22
C MET A 115 -8.40 3.26 -11.71
N TYR A 116 -8.33 4.32 -12.52
CA TYR A 116 -8.02 4.19 -13.95
C TYR A 116 -6.65 3.55 -14.19
N LYS A 117 -5.61 4.01 -13.50
CA LYS A 117 -4.24 3.49 -13.63
C LYS A 117 -4.13 2.02 -13.20
N GLU A 118 -4.77 1.66 -12.10
CA GLU A 118 -4.81 0.27 -11.62
C GLU A 118 -5.50 -0.65 -12.63
N ASN A 119 -6.66 -0.23 -13.14
CA ASN A 119 -7.38 -0.97 -14.17
C ASN A 119 -6.57 -1.12 -15.47
N GLU A 120 -5.87 -0.08 -15.89
CA GLU A 120 -4.99 -0.15 -17.06
C GLU A 120 -3.82 -1.12 -16.84
N ALA A 121 -3.22 -1.13 -15.65
CA ALA A 121 -2.15 -2.06 -15.30
C ALA A 121 -2.64 -3.52 -15.27
N ILE A 122 -3.84 -3.77 -14.72
CA ILE A 122 -4.47 -5.09 -14.71
C ILE A 122 -4.72 -5.56 -16.15
N LYS A 123 -5.32 -4.71 -17.00
CA LYS A 123 -5.59 -5.05 -18.41
C LYS A 123 -4.31 -5.38 -19.18
N LYS A 124 -3.25 -4.58 -19.03
CA LYS A 124 -1.94 -4.86 -19.66
C LYS A 124 -1.39 -6.21 -19.23
N ARG A 125 -1.44 -6.51 -17.93
CA ARG A 125 -1.00 -7.79 -17.38
C ARG A 125 -1.82 -8.96 -17.95
N GLU A 126 -3.14 -8.82 -18.05
CA GLU A 126 -4.03 -9.85 -18.60
C GLU A 126 -3.74 -10.11 -20.09
N MET A 127 -3.54 -9.04 -20.88
CA MET A 127 -3.15 -9.15 -22.29
C MET A 127 -1.81 -9.90 -22.44
N ASP A 128 -0.82 -9.55 -21.63
CA ASP A 128 0.49 -10.23 -21.66
C ASP A 128 0.39 -11.70 -21.28
N ILE A 129 -0.47 -12.04 -20.31
CA ILE A 129 -0.72 -13.42 -19.91
C ILE A 129 -1.39 -14.18 -21.05
N ALA A 130 -2.42 -13.61 -21.69
CA ALA A 130 -3.12 -14.23 -22.82
C ALA A 130 -2.14 -14.57 -23.96
N VAL A 131 -1.28 -13.62 -24.37
CA VAL A 131 -0.27 -13.85 -25.42
C VAL A 131 0.72 -14.98 -25.05
N LYS A 132 1.06 -15.12 -23.76
CA LYS A 132 1.94 -16.20 -23.29
C LYS A 132 1.21 -17.54 -23.25
N LEU A 133 -0.07 -17.56 -22.89
CA LEU A 133 -0.89 -18.76 -22.88
C LEU A 133 -1.08 -19.32 -24.30
N ASP A 134 -1.24 -18.46 -25.31
CA ASP A 134 -1.34 -18.90 -26.71
C ASP A 134 -0.07 -19.65 -27.17
N LYS A 135 1.11 -19.20 -26.73
CA LYS A 135 2.42 -19.82 -27.06
C LYS A 135 2.79 -21.02 -26.19
N LEU A 136 2.05 -21.25 -25.11
CA LEU A 136 2.39 -22.24 -24.09
C LEU A 136 2.37 -23.67 -24.64
N GLU A 137 1.40 -23.99 -25.50
CA GLU A 137 1.28 -25.33 -26.07
C GLU A 137 2.43 -25.62 -27.04
N GLN A 138 2.83 -24.63 -27.85
CA GLN A 138 4.03 -24.74 -28.69
C GLN A 138 5.27 -25.01 -27.84
N TRP A 139 5.50 -24.26 -26.75
CA TRP A 139 6.66 -24.45 -25.89
C TRP A 139 6.67 -25.82 -25.19
N LYS A 140 5.51 -26.33 -24.77
CA LYS A 140 5.38 -27.69 -24.23
C LYS A 140 5.80 -28.74 -25.26
N GLN A 141 5.33 -28.61 -26.49
CA GLN A 141 5.67 -29.54 -27.56
C GLN A 141 7.16 -29.48 -27.90
N GLU A 142 7.74 -28.29 -28.03
CA GLU A 142 9.18 -28.12 -28.25
C GLU A 142 10.03 -28.75 -27.14
N MET A 143 9.62 -28.61 -25.88
CA MET A 143 10.30 -29.24 -24.74
C MET A 143 10.19 -30.76 -24.77
N LYS A 144 9.00 -31.31 -25.01
CA LYS A 144 8.81 -32.76 -25.16
C LYS A 144 9.65 -33.31 -26.32
N ASN A 145 9.70 -32.60 -27.44
CA ASN A 145 10.50 -32.98 -28.60
C ASN A 145 12.01 -32.96 -28.28
N LYS A 146 12.50 -31.99 -27.50
CA LYS A 146 13.89 -31.95 -27.05
C LYS A 146 14.21 -33.11 -26.10
N ILE A 147 13.31 -33.46 -25.20
CA ILE A 147 13.45 -34.60 -24.29
C ILE A 147 13.53 -35.89 -25.10
N ALA A 148 12.55 -36.14 -25.97
CA ALA A 148 12.49 -37.34 -26.79
C ALA A 148 13.74 -37.52 -27.68
N LYS A 149 14.26 -36.43 -28.27
CA LYS A 149 15.51 -36.46 -29.04
C LYS A 149 16.71 -36.88 -28.17
N LYS A 150 16.87 -36.26 -26.99
CA LYS A 150 17.97 -36.59 -26.07
C LYS A 150 17.88 -38.04 -25.56
N GLU A 151 16.67 -38.52 -25.29
CA GLU A 151 16.45 -39.91 -24.89
C GLU A 151 16.77 -40.89 -26.02
N ALA A 152 16.34 -40.60 -27.24
CA ALA A 152 16.66 -41.40 -28.42
C ALA A 152 18.17 -41.44 -28.69
N ASP A 153 18.86 -40.30 -28.60
CA ASP A 153 20.31 -40.21 -28.78
C ASP A 153 21.06 -40.99 -27.69
N ALA A 154 20.61 -40.90 -26.43
CA ALA A 154 21.19 -41.65 -25.32
C ALA A 154 20.98 -43.17 -25.48
N LEU A 155 19.79 -43.60 -25.91
CA LEU A 155 19.50 -45.01 -26.18
C LEU A 155 20.30 -45.53 -27.38
N ALA A 156 20.43 -44.74 -28.45
CA ALA A 156 21.26 -45.08 -29.60
C ALA A 156 22.73 -45.22 -29.18
N ALA A 157 23.27 -44.28 -28.40
CA ALA A 157 24.64 -44.37 -27.89
C ALA A 157 24.86 -45.60 -27.00
N LYS A 158 23.90 -45.95 -26.13
CA LYS A 158 23.95 -47.19 -25.34
C LYS A 158 23.97 -48.44 -26.22
N LYS A 159 23.10 -48.50 -27.23
CA LYS A 159 23.05 -49.62 -28.19
C LYS A 159 24.34 -49.76 -28.99
N GLN A 160 24.92 -48.66 -29.47
CA GLN A 160 26.19 -48.70 -30.20
C GLN A 160 27.33 -49.18 -29.31
N LYS A 161 27.41 -48.70 -28.07
CA LYS A 161 28.40 -49.19 -27.09
C LYS A 161 28.22 -50.68 -26.79
N GLN A 162 26.98 -51.14 -26.62
CA GLN A 162 26.69 -52.57 -26.40
C GLN A 162 27.14 -53.43 -27.59
N ARG A 163 26.85 -53.00 -28.83
CA ARG A 163 27.31 -53.69 -30.04
C ARG A 163 28.82 -53.79 -30.12
N LEU A 164 29.53 -52.69 -29.89
CA LEU A 164 31.00 -52.65 -29.86
C LEU A 164 31.56 -53.60 -28.80
N ILE A 165 30.99 -53.58 -27.59
CA ILE A 165 31.41 -54.47 -26.49
C ILE A 165 31.15 -55.94 -26.84
N GLU A 166 30.01 -56.27 -27.45
CA GLU A 166 29.67 -57.62 -27.87
C GLU A 166 30.59 -58.13 -28.98
N GLU A 167 30.91 -57.31 -29.97
CA GLU A 167 31.86 -57.67 -31.03
C GLU A 167 33.26 -57.95 -30.47
N VAL A 168 33.74 -57.10 -29.56
CA VAL A 168 35.02 -57.32 -28.89
C VAL A 168 34.98 -58.60 -28.05
N ARG A 169 33.90 -58.86 -27.31
CA ARG A 169 33.73 -60.12 -26.55
C ARG A 169 33.73 -61.35 -27.45
N ARG A 170 33.11 -61.30 -28.63
CA ARG A 170 33.14 -62.39 -29.62
C ARG A 170 34.54 -62.65 -30.15
N HIS A 171 35.38 -61.63 -30.29
CA HIS A 171 36.77 -61.78 -30.71
C HIS A 171 37.66 -62.45 -29.67
N PHE A 172 37.43 -62.19 -28.37
CA PHE A 172 38.22 -62.81 -27.31
C PHE A 172 37.74 -64.23 -26.97
N GLY A 173 36.43 -64.52 -27.03
CA GLY A 173 35.90 -65.87 -26.79
C GLY A 173 35.90 -66.32 -25.31
N PHE A 174 36.38 -65.48 -24.39
CA PHE A 174 36.30 -65.65 -22.94
C PHE A 174 35.63 -64.42 -22.29
N ASN A 175 35.15 -64.57 -21.04
CA ASN A 175 34.44 -63.50 -20.32
C ASN A 175 35.45 -62.44 -19.82
N VAL A 176 35.85 -61.52 -20.71
CA VAL A 176 36.78 -60.43 -20.42
C VAL A 176 36.08 -59.32 -19.65
N ASP A 177 36.69 -58.89 -18.55
CA ASP A 177 36.22 -57.75 -17.76
C ASP A 177 36.44 -56.43 -18.51
N PRO A 178 35.44 -55.53 -18.60
CA PRO A 178 35.56 -54.25 -19.32
C PRO A 178 36.61 -53.26 -18.77
N ARG A 179 37.23 -53.57 -17.64
CA ARG A 179 38.23 -52.72 -16.97
C ARG A 179 39.67 -53.07 -17.36
N ASP A 180 39.88 -54.19 -18.02
CA ASP A 180 41.19 -54.69 -18.45
C ASP A 180 41.80 -53.81 -19.56
N ASP A 181 43.12 -53.61 -19.52
CA ASP A 181 43.82 -52.67 -20.40
C ASP A 181 43.88 -53.19 -21.85
N ARG A 182 43.98 -54.51 -22.04
CA ARG A 182 43.90 -55.15 -23.37
C ARG A 182 42.53 -54.95 -24.03
N PHE A 183 41.46 -54.89 -23.22
CA PHE A 183 40.10 -54.64 -23.70
C PHE A 183 39.93 -53.19 -24.15
N LYS A 184 40.51 -52.23 -23.43
CA LYS A 184 40.49 -50.81 -23.79
C LYS A 184 41.23 -50.55 -25.10
N GLU A 185 42.42 -51.11 -25.28
CA GLU A 185 43.21 -50.93 -26.51
C GLU A 185 42.46 -51.45 -27.75
N MET A 186 41.83 -52.62 -27.65
CA MET A 186 41.05 -53.19 -28.75
C MET A 186 39.75 -52.45 -29.03
N LEU A 187 39.07 -51.96 -27.98
CA LEU A 187 37.88 -51.11 -28.14
C LEU A 187 38.24 -49.78 -28.83
N GLU A 188 39.37 -49.17 -28.47
CA GLU A 188 39.87 -47.96 -29.12
C GLU A 188 40.29 -48.17 -30.58
N GLN A 189 40.82 -49.35 -30.94
CA GLN A 189 41.12 -49.67 -32.34
C GLN A 189 39.83 -49.79 -33.16
N LYS A 190 38.83 -50.52 -32.66
CA LYS A 190 37.52 -50.66 -33.32
C LYS A 190 36.76 -49.34 -33.43
N GLU A 191 36.77 -48.53 -32.38
CA GLU A 191 36.18 -47.18 -32.43
C GLU A 191 36.88 -46.28 -33.47
N ARG A 192 38.20 -46.39 -33.62
CA ARG A 192 38.95 -45.63 -34.64
C ARG A 192 38.56 -46.07 -36.05
N GLU A 193 38.36 -47.36 -36.27
CA GLU A 193 37.90 -47.90 -37.56
C GLU A 193 36.47 -47.46 -37.90
N GLU A 194 35.54 -47.54 -36.96
CA GLU A 194 34.16 -47.06 -37.18
C GLU A 194 34.11 -45.55 -37.41
N LYS A 195 34.90 -44.77 -36.67
CA LYS A 195 35.00 -43.31 -36.87
C LYS A 195 35.55 -42.97 -38.27
N LYS A 196 36.49 -43.74 -38.81
CA LYS A 196 36.99 -43.57 -40.19
C LYS A 196 35.89 -43.87 -41.21
N LYS A 197 35.21 -45.02 -41.08
CA LYS A 197 34.08 -45.41 -41.96
C LYS A 197 32.94 -44.40 -41.93
N GLN A 198 32.60 -43.85 -40.75
CA GLN A 198 31.57 -42.80 -40.62
C GLN A 198 31.99 -41.48 -41.28
N LYS A 199 33.28 -41.10 -41.20
CA LYS A 199 33.78 -39.89 -41.87
C LYS A 199 33.75 -40.04 -43.39
N GLU A 200 34.14 -41.19 -43.91
CA GLU A 200 34.08 -41.49 -45.35
C GLU A 200 32.64 -41.52 -45.86
N ALA A 201 31.71 -42.15 -45.14
CA ALA A 201 30.29 -42.12 -45.48
C ALA A 201 29.70 -40.71 -45.45
N LYS A 202 30.09 -39.88 -44.46
CA LYS A 202 29.69 -38.46 -44.41
C LYS A 202 30.28 -37.64 -45.56
N ARG A 203 31.49 -37.95 -46.00
CA ARG A 203 32.15 -37.30 -47.14
C ARG A 203 31.41 -37.63 -48.44
N LYS A 204 31.12 -38.92 -48.69
CA LYS A 204 30.32 -39.38 -49.83
C LYS A 204 28.91 -38.76 -49.85
N ALA A 205 28.20 -38.75 -48.71
CA ALA A 205 26.86 -38.16 -48.64
C ALA A 205 26.86 -36.63 -48.85
N LYS A 206 27.98 -35.93 -48.58
CA LYS A 206 28.13 -34.51 -48.92
C LYS A 206 28.38 -34.33 -50.42
N GLU A 207 29.23 -35.17 -51.01
CA GLU A 207 29.51 -35.20 -52.45
C GLU A 207 28.21 -35.49 -53.23
N ASP A 208 27.40 -36.46 -52.81
CA ASP A 208 26.11 -36.80 -53.42
C ASP A 208 25.08 -35.66 -53.32
N LYS A 209 25.02 -34.96 -52.17
CA LYS A 209 24.15 -33.77 -52.01
C LYS A 209 24.60 -32.59 -52.87
N MET A 210 25.91 -32.43 -53.07
CA MET A 210 26.46 -31.40 -53.93
C MET A 210 26.17 -31.70 -55.41
N MET A 211 26.31 -32.95 -55.83
CA MET A 211 25.94 -33.40 -57.17
C MET A 211 24.43 -33.26 -57.43
N ALA A 212 23.58 -33.65 -56.47
CA ALA A 212 22.13 -33.46 -56.59
C ALA A 212 21.74 -31.98 -56.68
N ARG A 213 22.45 -31.09 -55.97
CA ARG A 213 22.24 -29.64 -56.05
C ARG A 213 22.67 -29.08 -57.41
N ILE A 214 23.76 -29.56 -58.00
CA ILE A 214 24.24 -29.11 -59.32
C ILE A 214 23.30 -29.58 -60.44
N VAL A 215 22.83 -30.84 -60.39
CA VAL A 215 21.90 -31.41 -61.38
C VAL A 215 20.49 -30.80 -61.27
N GLY A 216 20.03 -30.47 -60.06
CA GLY A 216 18.75 -29.79 -59.84
C GLY A 216 18.75 -28.31 -60.25
N ILE A 217 19.92 -27.70 -60.45
CA ILE A 217 20.06 -26.31 -60.94
C ILE A 217 20.21 -26.28 -62.48
N SER A 218 20.69 -27.35 -63.12
CA SER A 218 20.85 -27.44 -64.58
C SER A 218 19.59 -27.90 -65.33
N SER A 219 18.50 -28.20 -64.63
CA SER A 219 17.23 -28.71 -65.18
C SER A 219 16.05 -27.71 -65.08
N THR A 220 16.34 -26.47 -64.70
CA THR A 220 15.47 -25.28 -64.76
C THR A 220 16.16 -24.20 -65.58
#